data_AF-A0A2N6A942-F1
#
_entry.id   AF-A0A2N6A942-F1
#
_cell.length_a   1.000
_cell.length_b   1.000
_cell.length_c   1.000
_cell.angle_alpha   90.00
_cell.angle_beta   90.00
_cell.angle_gamma   90.00
#
_symmetry.space_group_name_H-M   'P 1'
#
loop_
_entity.id
_entity.type
_entity.pdbx_description
1 polymer ?
#
loop_
_entity_poly.entity_id
_entity_poly.type
_entity_poly.pdbx_seq_one_letter_code
_entity_poly.pdbx_strand_id
1 'polypeptide(L)'
;MNYLKIASKFFLLLSLLVFQVSFISGLPAWVSNLNLILLVLILILGFSSYRRSLMWAMGIGLLFDMYHFTFFGVNTISLLLALYLTNFLLENLLTNRSLYTFIFLTIFASAIFQLNVIFLNLVFGFLKGYEAVYSFSNIFWLDELKKIIVNVVFIFFLFYVVSFFSKRFKPMFLVK
;
A
#
# COMPACT_ATOMS: atom_id res chain seq x y z
N MET A 1 5.46 13.84 -27.09
CA MET A 1 6.25 13.71 -25.83
C MET A 1 5.46 13.18 -24.62
N ASN A 2 4.12 13.06 -24.68
CA ASN A 2 3.31 12.53 -23.55
C ASN A 2 3.21 10.99 -23.48
N TYR A 3 3.25 10.29 -24.61
CA TYR A 3 3.13 8.83 -24.65
C TYR A 3 4.25 8.10 -23.90
N LEU A 4 5.50 8.56 -24.02
CA LEU A 4 6.65 8.00 -23.28
C LEU A 4 6.48 8.10 -21.75
N LYS A 5 5.91 9.20 -21.25
CA LYS A 5 5.66 9.38 -19.81
C LYS A 5 4.57 8.43 -19.30
N ILE A 6 3.54 8.18 -20.11
CA ILE A 6 2.47 7.23 -19.77
C ILE A 6 3.02 5.80 -19.78
N ALA A 7 3.75 5.43 -20.83
CA ALA A 7 4.39 4.12 -20.96
C ALA A 7 5.35 3.84 -19.79
N SER A 8 6.16 4.82 -19.39
CA SER A 8 7.05 4.69 -18.24
C SER A 8 6.30 4.45 -16.92
N LYS A 9 5.20 5.16 -16.66
CA LYS A 9 4.37 4.93 -15.46
C LYS A 9 3.74 3.53 -15.48
N PHE A 10 3.24 3.10 -16.63
CA PHE A 10 2.67 1.76 -16.78
C PHE A 10 3.71 0.67 -16.54
N PHE A 11 4.92 0.83 -17.10
CA PHE A 11 6.01 -0.10 -16.87
C PHE A 11 6.42 -0.17 -15.39
N LEU A 12 6.41 0.97 -14.69
CA LEU A 12 6.70 1.03 -13.26
C LEU A 12 5.60 0.38 -12.40
N LEU A 13 4.32 0.54 -12.77
CA LEU A 13 3.21 -0.19 -12.14
C LEU A 13 3.38 -1.72 -12.30
N LEU A 14 3.69 -2.16 -13.52
CA LEU A 14 3.93 -3.58 -13.82
C LEU A 14 5.14 -4.12 -13.07
N SER A 15 6.26 -3.41 -13.06
CA SER A 15 7.46 -3.87 -12.35
C SER A 15 7.22 -3.98 -10.85
N LEU A 16 6.47 -3.04 -10.27
CA LEU A 16 6.12 -3.08 -8.86
C LEU A 16 5.21 -4.27 -8.53
N LEU A 17 4.23 -4.56 -9.38
CA LEU A 17 3.37 -5.72 -9.22
C LEU A 17 4.13 -7.03 -9.39
N VAL A 18 4.97 -7.16 -10.41
CA VAL A 18 5.80 -8.34 -10.64
C VAL A 18 6.73 -8.57 -9.45
N PHE A 19 7.32 -7.51 -8.90
CA PHE A 19 8.18 -7.61 -7.73
C PHE A 19 7.40 -8.06 -6.48
N GLN A 20 6.19 -7.51 -6.26
CA GLN A 20 5.30 -7.98 -5.18
C GLN A 20 4.92 -9.46 -5.35
N VAL A 21 4.47 -9.86 -6.53
CA VAL A 21 3.90 -11.20 -6.76
C VAL A 21 4.98 -12.26 -6.93
N SER A 22 6.17 -11.94 -7.43
CA SER A 22 7.21 -12.93 -7.73
C SER A 22 8.32 -12.95 -6.69
N PHE A 23 8.81 -11.77 -6.29
CA PHE A 23 9.96 -11.69 -5.39
C PHE A 23 9.50 -11.77 -3.93
N ILE A 24 8.55 -10.92 -3.54
CA ILE A 24 8.13 -10.84 -2.13
C ILE A 24 7.42 -12.12 -1.70
N SER A 25 6.48 -12.63 -2.50
CA SER A 25 5.78 -13.87 -2.19
C SER A 25 6.72 -15.08 -2.00
N GLY A 26 7.87 -15.09 -2.66
CA GLY A 26 8.88 -16.15 -2.59
C GLY A 26 9.86 -16.04 -1.42
N LEU A 27 9.79 -14.96 -0.62
CA LEU A 27 10.67 -14.78 0.53
C LEU A 27 10.28 -15.74 1.68
N PRO A 28 11.25 -16.18 2.50
CA PRO A 28 10.98 -17.08 3.60
C PRO A 28 10.23 -16.38 4.76
N ALA A 29 9.49 -17.20 5.51
CA ALA A 29 8.84 -16.85 6.76
C ALA A 29 7.91 -15.63 6.65
N TRP A 30 8.02 -14.66 7.56
CA TRP A 30 7.03 -13.58 7.72
C TRP A 30 7.21 -12.45 6.69
N VAL A 31 8.35 -12.42 6.00
CA VAL A 31 8.69 -11.37 5.04
C VAL A 31 7.87 -11.51 3.75
N SER A 32 7.37 -12.70 3.44
CA SER A 32 6.46 -12.91 2.30
C SER A 32 5.13 -12.18 2.42
N ASN A 33 4.74 -11.79 3.63
CA ASN A 33 3.51 -11.07 3.87
C ASN A 33 3.65 -9.55 3.75
N LEU A 34 4.81 -9.06 3.31
CA LEU A 34 5.04 -7.65 3.10
C LEU A 34 4.11 -7.12 2.00
N ASN A 35 3.47 -5.98 2.26
CA ASN A 35 2.60 -5.32 1.29
C ASN A 35 3.32 -4.10 0.67
N LEU A 36 4.21 -4.35 -0.29
CA LEU A 36 5.05 -3.31 -0.90
C LEU A 36 4.20 -2.31 -1.67
N ILE A 37 3.11 -2.77 -2.28
CA ILE A 37 2.12 -1.93 -2.94
C ILE A 37 1.63 -0.85 -1.98
N LEU A 38 1.12 -1.25 -0.81
CA LEU A 38 0.62 -0.31 0.18
C LEU A 38 1.71 0.65 0.65
N LEU A 39 2.91 0.15 0.94
CA LEU A 39 4.04 0.97 1.39
C LEU A 39 4.42 2.05 0.37
N VAL A 40 4.52 1.68 -0.91
CA VAL A 40 4.84 2.64 -1.98
C VAL A 40 3.71 3.65 -2.16
N LEU A 41 2.45 3.24 -2.06
CA LEU A 41 1.31 4.15 -2.14
C LEU A 41 1.31 5.18 -0.99
N ILE A 42 1.66 4.78 0.24
CA ILE A 42 1.80 5.68 1.38
C ILE A 42 2.95 6.67 1.16
N LEU A 43 4.07 6.23 0.58
CA LEU A 43 5.17 7.13 0.22
C LEU A 43 4.75 8.13 -0.87
N ILE A 44 4.03 7.68 -1.90
CA ILE A 44 3.50 8.57 -2.95
C ILE A 44 2.51 9.59 -2.35
N LEU A 45 1.68 9.15 -1.40
CA LEU A 45 0.74 10.00 -0.67
C LEU A 45 1.50 11.10 0.09
N GLY A 46 2.50 10.72 0.89
CA GLY A 46 3.24 11.65 1.74
C GLY A 46 4.25 12.54 1.01
N PHE A 47 4.84 12.11 -0.11
CA PHE A 47 5.86 12.89 -0.85
C PHE A 47 5.35 13.58 -2.11
N SER A 48 4.23 13.15 -2.68
CA SER A 48 3.81 13.57 -4.02
C SER A 48 2.45 14.27 -4.00
N SER A 49 1.33 13.54 -4.06
CA SER A 49 -0.02 14.12 -3.93
C SER A 49 -1.07 13.02 -3.83
N TYR A 50 -2.16 13.31 -3.13
CA TYR A 50 -3.30 12.41 -2.97
C TYR A 50 -3.89 11.94 -4.31
N ARG A 51 -4.08 12.87 -5.26
CA ARG A 51 -4.57 12.50 -6.60
C ARG A 51 -3.67 11.49 -7.30
N ARG A 52 -2.34 11.62 -7.14
CA ARG A 52 -1.39 10.68 -7.73
C ARG A 52 -1.45 9.33 -7.03
N SER A 53 -1.50 9.28 -5.68
CA SER A 53 -1.62 7.99 -4.97
C SER A 53 -2.91 7.25 -5.34
N LEU A 54 -4.04 7.96 -5.50
CA LEU A 54 -5.29 7.34 -5.96
C LEU A 54 -5.19 6.74 -7.36
N MET A 55 -4.63 7.48 -8.32
CA MET A 55 -4.46 6.96 -9.69
C MET A 55 -3.58 5.71 -9.71
N TRP A 56 -2.52 5.68 -8.89
CA TRP A 56 -1.65 4.51 -8.76
C TRP A 56 -2.38 3.35 -8.08
N ALA A 57 -3.17 3.60 -7.04
CA ALA A 57 -3.94 2.58 -6.35
C ALA A 57 -5.02 1.95 -7.24
N MET A 58 -5.69 2.75 -8.08
CA MET A 58 -6.61 2.23 -9.10
C MET A 58 -5.88 1.31 -10.08
N GLY A 59 -4.76 1.79 -10.65
CA GLY A 59 -4.02 1.03 -11.65
C GLY A 59 -3.45 -0.28 -11.11
N ILE A 60 -2.72 -0.22 -10.00
CA ILE A 60 -2.16 -1.42 -9.36
C ILE A 60 -3.25 -2.31 -8.79
N GLY A 61 -4.29 -1.75 -8.16
CA GLY A 61 -5.37 -2.54 -7.56
C GLY A 61 -6.05 -3.42 -8.59
N LEU A 62 -6.40 -2.85 -9.75
CA LEU A 62 -7.04 -3.59 -10.84
C LEU A 62 -6.14 -4.70 -11.38
N LEU A 63 -4.85 -4.42 -11.56
CA LEU A 63 -3.90 -5.44 -11.99
C LEU A 63 -3.72 -6.51 -10.91
N PHE A 64 -3.66 -6.13 -9.64
CA PHE A 64 -3.49 -7.06 -8.53
C PHE A 64 -4.71 -7.98 -8.36
N ASP A 65 -5.91 -7.44 -8.59
CA ASP A 65 -7.15 -8.22 -8.66
C ASP A 65 -7.16 -9.24 -9.82
N MET A 66 -6.37 -9.06 -10.89
CA MET A 66 -6.23 -10.06 -11.95
C MET A 66 -5.34 -11.26 -11.53
N TYR A 67 -4.47 -11.08 -10.54
CA TYR A 67 -3.58 -12.14 -10.05
C TYR A 67 -4.15 -12.90 -8.86
N HIS A 68 -5.03 -12.28 -8.08
CA HIS A 68 -5.65 -12.93 -6.92
C HIS A 68 -6.94 -13.65 -7.30
N PHE A 69 -7.13 -14.85 -6.75
CA PHE A 69 -8.37 -15.63 -6.87
C PHE A 69 -9.55 -15.06 -6.06
N THR A 70 -9.43 -13.85 -5.52
CA THR A 70 -10.51 -13.14 -4.84
C THR A 70 -11.47 -12.50 -5.84
N PHE A 71 -12.60 -11.98 -5.36
CA PHE A 71 -13.50 -11.21 -6.22
C PHE A 71 -12.78 -10.00 -6.82
N PHE A 72 -12.97 -9.81 -8.12
CA PHE A 72 -12.42 -8.67 -8.84
C PHE A 72 -12.92 -7.37 -8.21
N GLY A 73 -12.01 -6.45 -7.89
CA GLY A 73 -12.30 -5.19 -7.24
C GLY A 73 -12.07 -5.17 -5.72
N VAL A 74 -11.94 -6.32 -5.04
CA VAL A 74 -11.74 -6.35 -3.58
C VAL A 74 -10.46 -5.62 -3.19
N ASN A 75 -9.33 -5.91 -3.84
CA ASN A 75 -8.08 -5.25 -3.51
C ASN A 75 -8.09 -3.79 -3.96
N THR A 76 -8.66 -3.50 -5.14
CA THR A 76 -8.79 -2.13 -5.63
C THR A 76 -9.57 -1.24 -4.65
N ILE A 77 -10.76 -1.67 -4.24
CA ILE A 77 -11.61 -0.92 -3.30
C ILE A 77 -10.91 -0.79 -1.94
N SER A 78 -10.30 -1.87 -1.45
CA SER A 78 -9.60 -1.86 -0.16
C SER A 78 -8.42 -0.89 -0.14
N LEU A 79 -7.61 -0.83 -1.22
CA LEU A 79 -6.51 0.12 -1.36
C LEU A 79 -7.01 1.56 -1.44
N LEU A 80 -8.08 1.82 -2.20
CA LEU A 80 -8.65 3.15 -2.33
C LEU A 80 -9.21 3.66 -1.01
N LEU A 81 -9.97 2.83 -0.29
CA LEU A 81 -10.52 3.18 1.03
C LEU A 81 -9.41 3.38 2.06
N ALA A 82 -8.39 2.51 2.06
CA ALA A 82 -7.23 2.67 2.93
C ALA A 82 -6.53 4.01 2.68
N LEU A 83 -6.29 4.38 1.41
CA LEU A 83 -5.67 5.66 1.08
C LEU A 83 -6.54 6.87 1.37
N TYR A 84 -7.85 6.78 1.13
CA TYR A 84 -8.80 7.84 1.45
C TYR A 84 -8.74 8.18 2.95
N LEU A 85 -8.87 7.17 3.80
CA LEU A 85 -8.82 7.34 5.26
C LEU A 85 -7.43 7.77 5.73
N THR A 86 -6.37 7.23 5.15
CA THR A 86 -4.98 7.61 5.47
C THR A 86 -4.70 9.06 5.08
N ASN A 87 -5.22 9.54 3.96
CA ASN A 87 -5.11 10.95 3.56
C ASN A 87 -5.87 11.86 4.53
N PHE A 88 -7.07 11.46 4.95
CA PHE A 88 -7.83 12.20 5.95
C PHE A 88 -7.04 12.35 7.26
N LEU A 89 -6.35 11.31 7.73
CA LEU A 89 -5.47 11.41 8.89
C LEU A 89 -4.23 12.29 8.64
N LEU A 90 -3.61 12.16 7.46
CA LEU A 90 -2.44 12.97 7.09
C LEU A 90 -2.78 14.47 7.09
N GLU A 91 -3.91 14.86 6.48
CA GLU A 91 -4.28 16.27 6.31
C GLU A 91 -4.81 16.90 7.61
N ASN A 92 -5.55 16.15 8.44
CA ASN A 92 -6.21 16.71 9.62
C ASN A 92 -5.42 16.53 10.93
N LEU A 93 -4.70 15.43 11.10
CA LEU A 93 -4.07 15.07 12.39
C LEU A 93 -2.55 15.14 12.36
N LEU A 94 -1.92 14.93 11.19
CA LEU A 94 -0.48 14.72 11.09
C LEU A 94 0.17 15.76 10.15
N THR A 95 0.23 16.99 10.63
CA THR A 95 0.80 18.14 9.91
C THR A 95 2.29 17.97 9.60
N ASN A 96 3.03 17.22 10.42
CA ASN A 96 4.47 17.00 10.21
C ASN A 96 4.71 15.75 9.38
N ARG A 97 5.42 15.88 8.25
CA ARG A 97 5.89 14.75 7.42
C ARG A 97 7.15 14.12 8.01
N SER A 98 7.05 13.65 9.24
CA SER A 98 8.13 12.97 9.97
C SER A 98 8.08 11.45 9.80
N LEU A 99 9.16 10.76 10.15
CA LEU A 99 9.21 9.29 10.15
C LEU A 99 8.10 8.68 11.04
N TYR A 100 7.81 9.29 12.19
CA TYR A 100 6.75 8.84 13.09
C TYR A 100 5.37 8.87 12.42
N THR A 101 5.11 9.91 11.62
CA THR A 101 3.89 10.03 10.82
C THR A 101 3.80 8.89 9.82
N PHE A 102 4.87 8.57 9.09
CA PHE A 102 4.86 7.47 8.13
C PHE A 102 4.67 6.10 8.78
N ILE A 103 5.29 5.86 9.95
CA ILE A 103 5.07 4.63 10.73
C ILE A 103 3.60 4.52 11.12
N PHE A 104 3.04 5.58 11.70
CA PHE A 104 1.65 5.58 12.14
C PHE A 104 0.67 5.38 10.98
N LEU A 105 0.87 6.09 9.87
CA LEU A 105 0.06 5.92 8.65
C LEU A 105 0.20 4.50 8.08
N THR A 106 1.36 3.87 8.19
CA THR A 106 1.56 2.48 7.73
C THR A 106 0.80 1.48 8.58
N ILE A 107 0.83 1.63 9.90
CA ILE A 107 0.04 0.81 10.82
C ILE A 107 -1.45 0.97 10.50
N PHE A 108 -1.91 2.22 10.43
CA PHE A 108 -3.31 2.53 10.17
C PHE A 108 -3.78 2.03 8.80
N ALA A 109 -3.06 2.33 7.73
CA ALA A 109 -3.39 1.90 6.38
C ALA A 109 -3.37 0.38 6.24
N SER A 110 -2.42 -0.31 6.87
CA SER A 110 -2.34 -1.78 6.82
C SER A 110 -3.55 -2.42 7.51
N ALA A 111 -3.92 -1.91 8.69
CA ALA A 111 -5.09 -2.39 9.43
C ALA A 111 -6.39 -2.14 8.65
N ILE A 112 -6.59 -0.93 8.14
CA ILE A 112 -7.78 -0.59 7.35
C ILE A 112 -7.85 -1.41 6.07
N PHE A 113 -6.74 -1.56 5.34
CA PHE A 113 -6.68 -2.37 4.14
C PHE A 113 -7.13 -3.81 4.44
N GLN A 114 -6.58 -4.43 5.47
CA GLN A 114 -6.91 -5.81 5.81
C GLN A 114 -8.37 -5.97 6.26
N LEU A 115 -8.86 -5.05 7.11
CA LEU A 115 -10.25 -5.04 7.54
C LEU A 115 -11.21 -4.91 6.35
N ASN A 116 -10.89 -4.05 5.37
CA ASN A 116 -11.67 -3.90 4.15
C ASN A 116 -11.66 -5.17 3.30
N VAL A 117 -10.51 -5.83 3.13
CA VAL A 117 -10.42 -7.08 2.37
C VAL A 117 -11.30 -8.16 3.02
N ILE A 118 -11.23 -8.32 4.34
CA ILE A 118 -12.05 -9.29 5.07
C ILE A 118 -13.52 -8.96 4.94
N PHE A 119 -13.89 -7.70 5.18
CA PHE A 119 -15.28 -7.24 5.11
C PHE A 119 -15.86 -7.47 3.70
N LEU A 120 -15.15 -7.07 2.65
CA LEU A 120 -15.62 -7.25 1.28
C LEU A 120 -15.71 -8.73 0.90
N ASN A 121 -14.76 -9.56 1.29
CA ASN A 121 -14.84 -11.00 1.04
C ASN A 121 -16.01 -11.65 1.78
N LEU A 122 -16.33 -11.23 3.00
CA LEU A 122 -17.52 -11.69 3.73
C LEU A 122 -18.81 -11.30 2.99
N VAL A 123 -18.92 -10.03 2.57
CA VAL A 123 -20.08 -9.53 1.82
C VAL A 123 -20.26 -10.29 0.51
N PHE A 124 -19.21 -10.42 -0.29
CA PHE A 124 -19.29 -11.12 -1.57
C PHE A 124 -19.47 -12.64 -1.43
N GLY A 125 -18.89 -13.24 -0.38
CA GLY A 125 -19.10 -14.65 -0.04
C GLY A 125 -20.58 -14.93 0.28
N PHE A 126 -21.17 -14.11 1.14
CA PHE A 126 -22.59 -14.19 1.50
C PHE A 126 -23.50 -14.05 0.25
N LEU A 127 -23.21 -13.11 -0.64
CA LEU A 127 -23.98 -12.91 -1.88
C LEU A 127 -23.94 -14.10 -2.84
N LYS A 128 -22.87 -14.89 -2.82
CA LYS A 128 -22.76 -16.12 -3.64
C LYS A 128 -23.29 -17.37 -2.93
N GLY A 129 -23.76 -17.25 -1.69
CA GLY A 129 -24.21 -18.40 -0.89
C GLY A 129 -23.08 -19.31 -0.42
N TYR A 130 -21.83 -18.83 -0.43
CA TYR A 130 -20.72 -19.53 0.22
C TYR A 130 -20.63 -19.08 1.67
N GLU A 131 -20.50 -20.03 2.59
CA GLU A 131 -20.08 -19.72 3.94
C GLU A 131 -18.61 -19.30 3.91
N ALA A 132 -18.37 -17.99 3.87
CA ALA A 132 -17.04 -17.45 4.05
C ALA A 132 -16.61 -17.69 5.51
N VAL A 133 -15.94 -18.81 5.77
CA VAL A 133 -15.44 -19.16 7.10
C VAL A 133 -14.16 -18.37 7.38
N TYR A 134 -14.31 -17.15 7.89
CA TYR A 134 -13.21 -16.44 8.55
C TYR A 134 -13.16 -16.87 10.02
N SER A 135 -12.10 -17.57 10.40
CA SER A 135 -11.84 -17.90 11.80
C SER A 135 -11.07 -16.75 12.45
N PHE A 136 -11.78 -15.94 13.26
CA PHE A 136 -11.18 -14.90 14.12
C PHE A 136 -10.47 -15.52 15.34
N SER A 137 -9.57 -16.47 15.10
CA SER A 137 -8.78 -17.12 16.12
C SER A 137 -7.62 -16.23 16.60
N ASN A 138 -7.01 -16.58 17.74
CA ASN A 138 -5.80 -15.89 18.21
C ASN A 138 -4.66 -15.95 17.20
N ILE A 139 -4.58 -17.04 16.42
CA ILE A 139 -3.57 -17.21 15.37
C ILE A 139 -3.75 -16.17 14.26
N PHE A 140 -5.00 -15.92 13.86
CA PHE A 140 -5.34 -14.91 12.86
C PHE A 140 -4.84 -13.52 13.28
N TRP A 141 -5.14 -13.09 14.52
CA TRP A 141 -4.69 -11.78 15.02
C TRP A 141 -3.17 -11.67 15.13
N LEU A 142 -2.50 -12.75 15.55
CA LEU A 142 -1.04 -12.80 15.60
C LEU A 142 -0.42 -12.67 14.21
N ASP A 143 -1.00 -13.32 13.20
CA ASP A 143 -0.51 -13.21 11.84
C ASP A 143 -0.70 -11.80 11.28
N GLU A 144 -1.85 -11.16 11.50
CA GLU A 144 -2.05 -9.77 11.08
C GLU A 144 -1.09 -8.79 11.77
N LEU A 145 -0.83 -8.96 13.07
CA LEU A 145 0.19 -8.17 13.77
C LEU A 145 1.58 -8.35 13.16
N LYS A 146 1.97 -9.58 12.79
CA LYS A 146 3.25 -9.82 12.11
C LYS A 146 3.33 -9.06 10.78
N LYS A 147 2.27 -9.05 9.97
CA LYS A 147 2.23 -8.30 8.70
C LYS A 147 2.44 -6.81 8.92
N ILE A 148 1.75 -6.25 9.91
CA ILE A 148 1.89 -4.83 10.28
C ILE A 148 3.32 -4.53 10.72
N ILE A 149 3.91 -5.37 11.58
CA ILE A 149 5.29 -5.20 12.05
C ILE A 149 6.28 -5.21 10.86
N VAL A 150 6.15 -6.16 9.95
CA VAL A 150 7.00 -6.25 8.75
C VAL A 150 6.86 -5.00 7.88
N ASN A 151 5.63 -4.53 7.65
CA ASN A 151 5.37 -3.30 6.92
C ASN A 151 5.99 -2.06 7.61
N VAL A 152 5.91 -1.97 8.93
CA VAL A 152 6.51 -0.88 9.72
C VAL A 152 8.05 -0.89 9.62
N VAL A 153 8.65 -2.07 9.72
CA VAL A 153 10.11 -2.20 9.57
C VAL A 153 10.53 -1.77 8.17
N PHE A 154 9.79 -2.16 7.13
CA PHE A 154 10.14 -1.77 5.76
C PHE A 154 9.87 -0.30 5.45
N ILE A 155 8.79 0.31 5.95
CA ILE A 155 8.57 1.75 5.75
C ILE A 155 9.67 2.57 6.42
N PHE A 156 10.19 2.12 7.57
CA PHE A 156 11.33 2.75 8.22
C PHE A 156 12.53 2.80 7.27
N PHE A 157 12.92 1.66 6.69
CA PHE A 157 14.03 1.61 5.72
C PHE A 157 13.75 2.43 4.46
N LEU A 158 12.56 2.27 3.85
CA LEU A 158 12.18 3.00 2.64
C LEU A 158 12.17 4.52 2.86
N PHE A 159 11.70 4.99 4.02
CA PHE A 159 11.69 6.40 4.36
C PHE A 159 13.11 6.99 4.36
N TYR A 160 14.09 6.28 4.92
CA TYR A 160 15.48 6.72 4.91
C TYR A 160 16.06 6.73 3.49
N VAL A 161 15.79 5.69 2.70
CA VAL A 161 16.22 5.62 1.29
C VAL A 161 15.66 6.82 0.51
N VAL A 162 14.35 7.04 0.56
CA VAL A 162 13.69 8.15 -0.15
C VAL A 162 14.19 9.50 0.35
N SER A 163 14.34 9.66 1.67
CA SER A 163 14.83 10.90 2.28
C SER A 163 16.28 11.21 1.91
N PHE A 164 17.13 10.19 1.80
CA PHE A 164 18.52 10.32 1.35
C PHE A 164 18.59 10.80 -0.10
N PHE A 165 17.82 10.20 -1.00
CA PHE A 165 17.75 10.65 -2.39
C PHE A 165 17.12 12.04 -2.51
N SER A 166 16.03 12.32 -1.80
CA SER A 166 15.33 13.61 -1.85
C SER A 166 16.23 14.79 -1.43
N LYS A 167 17.07 14.61 -0.39
CA LYS A 167 18.03 15.64 0.03
C LYS A 167 19.09 15.95 -1.03
N ARG A 168 19.52 14.94 -1.80
CA ARG A 168 20.49 15.13 -2.90
C ARG A 168 19.88 15.79 -4.14
N PHE A 169 18.56 15.74 -4.31
CA PHE A 169 17.86 16.31 -5.47
C PHE A 169 17.25 17.70 -5.23
N LYS A 170 17.49 18.35 -4.08
CA LYS A 170 17.22 19.79 -3.96
C LYS A 170 18.33 20.56 -4.71
N PRO A 171 18.05 21.19 -5.86
CA PRO A 171 19.03 22.10 -6.45
C PRO A 171 19.21 23.25 -5.46
N MET A 172 20.42 23.41 -4.92
CA MET A 172 20.82 24.63 -4.24
C MET A 172 20.87 25.77 -5.27
N PHE A 173 19.70 26.30 -5.63
CA PHE A 173 19.65 27.65 -6.18
C PHE A 173 19.84 28.61 -5.00
N LEU A 174 21.11 28.87 -4.69
CA LEU A 174 21.50 30.12 -4.04
C LEU A 174 21.21 31.23 -5.05
N VAL A 175 19.98 31.74 -5.03
CA VAL A 175 19.69 33.04 -5.63
C VAL A 175 20.25 34.07 -4.65
N LYS A 176 21.39 34.67 -5.02
CA LYS A 176 21.84 35.93 -4.44
C LYS A 176 21.02 37.06 -5.03
#